data_AF-A0AAN7DKK1-F1
#
_entry.id   AF-A0AAN7DKK1-F1
#
_cell.length_a   1.000
_cell.length_b   1.000
_cell.length_c   1.000
_cell.angle_alpha   90.00
_cell.angle_beta   90.00
_cell.angle_gamma   90.00
#
_symmetry.space_group_name_H-M   'P 1'
#
loop_
_entity.id
_entity.type
_entity.pdbx_description
1 polymer ?
#
loop_
_entity_poly.entity_id
_entity_poly.type
_entity_poly.pdbx_seq_one_letter_code
_entity_poly.pdbx_strand_id
1 'polypeptide(L)'
;MEEPSKKQKQSAFVRSRINADKELWDKVSILKQDCRTAGVIPRLEPNFRKADTLSAYLCSPLTDHLSTGFMDLGWGCGYRNCQMLMTFLERQKQDGEPLLKNVLDISGIQLLIEKAWQEGFDTLGAAQLDHHVFKTRKWIGTTEVYTLLAYLGIRSTIIDFHQPGPQHLHHELMDWIQSYFMDPTTQKKSTKTVCITNRPPLYLQHQGHSRTVVGIELLKSGKRNLIMFDPGRRILRSYRSSQKEPALEPEEHHRNDEENENKDQDDDEEEEIDILNHDDSKDASLSKRFLARFKHTPLPSSLLRPFRVDDKSIGKHKQYQVLVLGQVEYQNGKMAWDSNKGYLLNEDEREKMKNVTSLAVM
;
A
#
# COMPACT_ATOMS: atom_id res chain seq x y z
N MET A 1 21.64 -38.76 10.11
CA MET A 1 20.44 -37.95 9.78
C MET A 1 20.61 -37.49 8.35
N GLU A 2 19.93 -38.13 7.40
CA GLU A 2 19.99 -37.71 5.99
C GLU A 2 19.26 -36.38 5.83
N GLU A 3 19.89 -35.42 5.14
CA GLU A 3 19.20 -34.19 4.75
C GLU A 3 18.06 -34.52 3.77
N PRO A 4 16.85 -34.00 3.99
CA PRO A 4 15.73 -34.25 3.09
C PRO A 4 16.00 -33.67 1.70
N SER A 5 15.63 -34.43 0.66
CA SER A 5 15.87 -34.05 -0.73
C SER A 5 15.13 -32.75 -1.11
N LYS A 6 15.60 -32.04 -2.15
CA LYS A 6 14.94 -30.82 -2.69
C LYS A 6 13.44 -31.02 -2.97
N LYS A 7 13.00 -32.21 -3.39
CA LYS A 7 11.58 -32.53 -3.61
C LYS A 7 10.77 -32.63 -2.31
N GLN A 8 11.36 -33.11 -1.21
CA GLN A 8 10.71 -33.12 0.10
C GLN A 8 10.56 -31.71 0.69
N LYS A 9 11.52 -30.81 0.42
CA LYS A 9 11.43 -29.38 0.81
C LYS A 9 10.35 -28.62 0.04
N GLN A 10 10.18 -28.89 -1.26
CA GLN A 10 9.08 -28.30 -2.07
C GLN A 10 7.68 -28.67 -1.55
N SER A 11 7.54 -29.81 -0.86
CA SER A 11 6.28 -30.30 -0.29
C SER A 11 5.95 -29.77 1.11
N ALA A 12 6.85 -29.02 1.76
CA ALA A 12 6.69 -28.65 3.17
C ALA A 12 5.77 -27.44 3.40
N PHE A 13 5.63 -26.56 2.41
CA PHE A 13 4.86 -25.32 2.54
C PHE A 13 3.56 -25.38 1.75
N VAL A 14 2.49 -24.88 2.35
CA VAL A 14 1.15 -24.80 1.74
C VAL A 14 1.19 -24.01 0.43
N ARG A 15 2.02 -22.97 0.38
CA ARG A 15 2.25 -22.12 -0.78
C ARG A 15 2.54 -22.91 -2.07
N SER A 16 3.33 -23.98 -2.01
CA SER A 16 3.69 -24.78 -3.19
C SER A 16 2.45 -25.44 -3.81
N ARG A 17 1.61 -26.04 -2.97
CA ARG A 17 0.33 -26.67 -3.36
C ARG A 17 -0.62 -25.63 -3.97
N ILE A 18 -0.77 -24.49 -3.30
CA ILE A 18 -1.67 -23.41 -3.75
C ILE A 18 -1.22 -22.83 -5.08
N ASN A 19 0.07 -22.54 -5.27
CA ASN A 19 0.56 -22.02 -6.55
C ASN A 19 0.40 -23.02 -7.71
N ALA A 20 0.41 -24.33 -7.42
CA ALA A 20 0.23 -25.40 -8.40
C ALA A 20 -1.26 -25.71 -8.71
N ASP A 21 -2.21 -25.25 -7.88
CA ASP A 21 -3.64 -25.54 -8.02
C ASP A 21 -4.27 -24.83 -9.23
N LYS A 22 -4.39 -25.54 -10.35
CA LYS A 22 -4.96 -24.99 -11.58
C LYS A 22 -6.43 -24.59 -11.42
N GLU A 23 -7.22 -25.40 -10.72
CA GLU A 23 -8.66 -25.12 -10.57
C GLU A 23 -8.91 -23.84 -9.78
N LEU A 24 -8.08 -23.57 -8.76
CA LEU A 24 -8.12 -22.32 -8.02
C LEU A 24 -7.79 -21.13 -8.92
N TRP A 25 -6.66 -21.22 -9.62
CA TRP A 25 -6.14 -20.11 -10.43
C TRP A 25 -6.98 -19.83 -11.69
N ASP A 26 -7.70 -20.82 -12.22
CA ASP A 26 -8.61 -20.66 -13.35
C ASP A 26 -9.93 -19.96 -12.96
N LYS A 27 -10.31 -19.99 -11.67
CA LYS A 27 -11.56 -19.38 -11.15
C LYS A 27 -11.37 -17.94 -10.67
N VAL A 28 -10.15 -17.54 -10.35
CA VAL A 28 -9.85 -16.20 -9.81
C VAL A 28 -9.44 -15.24 -10.92
N SER A 29 -9.83 -13.98 -10.77
CA SER A 29 -9.43 -12.92 -11.71
C SER A 29 -8.11 -12.29 -11.28
N ILE A 30 -7.15 -12.25 -12.21
CA ILE A 30 -5.81 -11.70 -12.01
C ILE A 30 -5.82 -10.19 -12.28
N LEU A 31 -5.15 -9.42 -11.43
CA LEU A 31 -5.01 -7.99 -11.62
C LEU A 31 -4.13 -7.68 -12.83
N LYS A 32 -4.68 -6.87 -13.76
CA LYS A 32 -3.95 -6.37 -14.93
C LYS A 32 -2.75 -5.51 -14.52
N GLN A 33 -1.65 -5.65 -15.27
CA GLN A 33 -0.39 -4.98 -14.95
C GLN A 33 -0.45 -3.45 -15.11
N ASP A 34 -1.32 -2.94 -15.98
CA ASP A 34 -1.53 -1.50 -16.21
C ASP A 34 -2.22 -0.78 -15.05
N CYS A 35 -2.83 -1.52 -14.12
CA CYS A 35 -3.41 -0.99 -12.89
C CYS A 35 -2.35 -0.70 -11.81
N ARG A 36 -1.09 -1.10 -12.04
CA ARG A 36 0.02 -1.00 -11.07
C ARG A 36 1.00 0.06 -11.51
N THR A 37 1.44 0.90 -10.59
CA THR A 37 2.57 1.82 -10.81
C THR A 37 3.82 1.20 -10.19
N ALA A 38 4.64 0.55 -11.01
CA ALA A 38 5.85 -0.12 -10.57
C ALA A 38 7.06 0.83 -10.41
N GLY A 39 8.01 0.42 -9.56
CA GLY A 39 9.27 1.15 -9.36
C GLY A 39 9.12 2.50 -8.67
N VAL A 40 8.05 2.69 -7.90
CA VAL A 40 7.79 3.95 -7.17
C VAL A 40 8.79 4.13 -6.04
N ILE A 41 9.09 3.09 -5.27
CA ILE A 41 9.92 3.20 -4.06
C ILE A 41 11.31 3.81 -4.34
N PRO A 42 12.11 3.32 -5.32
CA PRO A 42 13.39 3.96 -5.63
C PRO A 42 13.26 5.40 -6.10
N ARG A 43 12.14 5.74 -6.77
CA ARG A 43 11.90 7.08 -7.29
C ARG A 43 11.48 8.07 -6.19
N LEU A 44 11.11 7.60 -5.00
CA LEU A 44 10.88 8.48 -3.86
C LEU A 44 12.19 8.99 -3.24
N GLU A 45 13.31 8.27 -3.40
CA GLU A 45 14.60 8.57 -2.76
C GLU A 45 15.03 10.05 -2.86
N PRO A 46 14.96 10.73 -4.02
CA PRO A 46 15.40 12.12 -4.13
C PRO A 46 14.60 13.10 -3.25
N ASN A 47 13.37 12.76 -2.87
CA ASN A 47 12.49 13.62 -2.06
C ASN A 47 12.90 13.71 -0.58
N PHE A 48 13.89 12.92 -0.15
CA PHE A 48 14.39 12.83 1.22
C PHE A 48 15.81 13.38 1.37
N ARG A 49 16.40 13.94 0.31
CA ARG A 49 17.71 14.61 0.35
C ARG A 49 17.59 16.09 0.76
N LYS A 50 16.50 16.47 1.41
CA LYS A 50 16.24 17.84 1.87
C LYS A 50 17.07 18.18 3.10
N ALA A 51 17.26 19.47 3.37
CA ALA A 51 18.11 19.95 4.46
C ALA A 51 17.62 19.55 5.86
N ASP A 52 16.33 19.29 6.01
CA ASP A 52 15.63 18.99 7.26
C ASP A 52 15.49 17.48 7.56
N THR A 53 15.59 16.63 6.53
CA THR A 53 15.62 15.16 6.70
C THR A 53 16.95 14.74 7.35
N LEU A 54 16.88 14.03 8.48
CA LEU A 54 18.02 13.38 9.10
C LEU A 54 18.30 12.05 8.38
N SER A 55 17.27 11.22 8.27
CA SER A 55 17.32 9.97 7.52
C SER A 55 15.93 9.52 7.06
N ALA A 56 15.87 8.67 6.04
CA ALA A 56 14.63 8.03 5.60
C ALA A 56 14.88 6.55 5.31
N TYR A 57 13.95 5.69 5.72
CA TYR A 57 13.99 4.26 5.51
C TYR A 57 12.75 3.85 4.73
N LEU A 58 12.94 3.29 3.54
CA LEU A 58 11.86 2.86 2.65
C LEU A 58 11.79 1.33 2.58
N CYS A 59 10.61 0.79 2.31
CA CYS A 59 10.38 -0.64 2.13
C CYS A 59 11.07 -1.17 0.86
N SER A 60 10.86 -2.46 0.59
CA SER A 60 11.38 -3.14 -0.58
C SER A 60 10.94 -2.49 -1.89
N PRO A 61 11.85 -2.35 -2.87
CA PRO A 61 11.53 -1.82 -4.20
C PRO A 61 10.60 -2.73 -5.00
N LEU A 62 10.30 -3.94 -4.51
CA LEU A 62 9.36 -4.88 -5.10
C LEU A 62 7.89 -4.47 -4.90
N THR A 63 7.63 -3.40 -4.14
CA THR A 63 6.29 -2.89 -3.87
C THR A 63 5.84 -1.91 -4.94
N ASP A 64 4.71 -2.20 -5.58
CA ASP A 64 4.04 -1.26 -6.48
C ASP A 64 3.02 -0.40 -5.73
N HIS A 65 2.67 0.73 -6.34
CA HIS A 65 1.51 1.50 -5.93
C HIS A 65 0.27 1.12 -6.74
N LEU A 66 -0.87 1.05 -6.06
CA LEU A 66 -2.18 0.90 -6.66
C LEU A 66 -3.15 1.92 -6.08
N SER A 67 -3.89 2.61 -6.96
CA SER A 67 -4.99 3.50 -6.56
C SER A 67 -6.35 2.86 -6.83
N THR A 68 -7.37 3.33 -6.11
CA THR A 68 -8.77 3.05 -6.43
C THR A 68 -9.12 3.59 -7.81
N GLY A 69 -9.91 2.83 -8.56
CA GLY A 69 -10.56 3.27 -9.79
C GLY A 69 -12.00 3.70 -9.54
N PHE A 70 -12.71 4.04 -10.62
CA PHE A 70 -14.12 4.46 -10.56
C PHE A 70 -15.04 3.44 -9.86
N MET A 71 -14.81 2.14 -10.11
CA MET A 71 -15.66 1.08 -9.58
C MET A 71 -15.49 0.83 -8.07
N ASP A 72 -14.32 1.17 -7.53
CA ASP A 72 -13.94 0.87 -6.15
C ASP A 72 -13.68 2.11 -5.29
N LEU A 73 -13.98 3.30 -5.81
CA LEU A 73 -13.89 4.55 -5.08
C LEU A 73 -14.86 4.54 -3.88
N GLY A 74 -14.35 4.95 -2.72
CA GLY A 74 -15.10 5.04 -1.46
C GLY A 74 -15.23 3.74 -0.67
N TRP A 75 -14.71 2.61 -1.16
CA TRP A 75 -14.81 1.32 -0.44
C TRP A 75 -13.68 0.33 -0.70
N GLY A 76 -12.92 0.51 -1.78
CA GLY A 76 -11.89 -0.41 -2.24
C GLY A 76 -10.57 -0.39 -1.45
N CYS A 77 -10.42 0.49 -0.45
CA CYS A 77 -9.12 0.77 0.17
C CYS A 77 -8.47 -0.50 0.75
N GLY A 78 -9.20 -1.32 1.51
CA GLY A 78 -8.68 -2.57 2.06
C GLY A 78 -8.14 -3.53 0.98
N TYR A 79 -8.87 -3.66 -0.13
CA TYR A 79 -8.45 -4.50 -1.25
C TYR A 79 -7.22 -3.95 -1.97
N ARG A 80 -7.14 -2.63 -2.20
CA ARG A 80 -5.97 -2.01 -2.87
C ARG A 80 -4.71 -2.10 -2.03
N ASN A 81 -4.82 -1.88 -0.73
CA ASN A 81 -3.68 -2.06 0.18
C ASN A 81 -3.24 -3.53 0.26
N CYS A 82 -4.19 -4.48 0.24
CA CYS A 82 -3.86 -5.91 0.11
C CYS A 82 -3.10 -6.19 -1.20
N GLN A 83 -3.56 -5.65 -2.34
CA GLN A 83 -2.85 -5.79 -3.62
C GLN A 83 -1.43 -5.21 -3.57
N MET A 84 -1.22 -4.09 -2.87
CA MET A 84 0.13 -3.53 -2.68
C MET A 84 1.04 -4.50 -1.92
N LEU A 85 0.56 -5.17 -0.85
CA LEU A 85 1.31 -6.24 -0.19
C LEU A 85 1.59 -7.42 -1.17
N MET A 86 0.59 -7.83 -1.94
CA MET A 86 0.71 -8.94 -2.90
C MET A 86 1.75 -8.67 -3.98
N THR A 87 1.98 -7.41 -4.38
CA THR A 87 3.02 -7.09 -5.38
C THR A 87 4.43 -7.41 -4.89
N PHE A 88 4.69 -7.22 -3.59
CA PHE A 88 5.92 -7.66 -2.96
C PHE A 88 6.01 -9.20 -2.97
N LEU A 89 4.94 -9.89 -2.58
CA LEU A 89 4.90 -11.37 -2.52
C LEU A 89 5.05 -12.04 -3.90
N GLU A 90 4.50 -11.44 -4.95
CA GLU A 90 4.58 -11.94 -6.33
C GLU A 90 6.03 -11.93 -6.84
N ARG A 91 6.83 -10.93 -6.43
CA ARG A 91 8.22 -10.77 -6.88
C ARG A 91 9.26 -11.36 -5.95
N GLN A 92 8.92 -11.46 -4.66
CA GLN A 92 9.76 -12.12 -3.69
C GLN A 92 9.78 -13.63 -3.95
N LYS A 93 10.97 -14.23 -3.90
CA LYS A 93 11.15 -15.65 -4.16
C LYS A 93 11.72 -16.38 -2.96
N GLN A 94 11.28 -17.62 -2.77
CA GLN A 94 11.91 -18.59 -1.88
C GLN A 94 12.02 -19.91 -2.63
N ASP A 95 13.21 -20.53 -2.56
CA ASP A 95 13.51 -21.78 -3.27
C ASP A 95 13.32 -21.69 -4.80
N GLY A 96 13.56 -20.50 -5.37
CA GLY A 96 13.47 -20.25 -6.82
C GLY A 96 12.06 -19.93 -7.34
N GLU A 97 11.05 -20.05 -6.49
CA GLU A 97 9.64 -19.83 -6.83
C GLU A 97 9.07 -18.58 -6.13
N PRO A 98 8.09 -17.89 -6.73
CA PRO A 98 7.47 -16.73 -6.09
C PRO A 98 6.64 -17.14 -4.87
N LEU A 99 6.59 -16.28 -3.84
CA LEU A 99 5.74 -16.53 -2.67
C LEU A 99 4.26 -16.54 -3.06
N LEU A 100 3.87 -15.72 -4.03
CA LEU A 100 2.51 -15.67 -4.57
C LEU A 100 2.56 -15.77 -6.10
N LYS A 101 1.72 -16.63 -6.70
CA LYS A 101 1.74 -16.82 -8.17
C LYS A 101 1.39 -15.56 -8.95
N ASN A 102 0.31 -14.87 -8.56
CA ASN A 102 -0.18 -13.66 -9.22
C ASN A 102 -0.88 -12.75 -8.20
N VAL A 103 -0.80 -11.43 -8.39
CA VAL A 103 -1.68 -10.48 -7.70
C VAL A 103 -3.11 -10.57 -8.26
N LEU A 104 -4.09 -10.70 -7.38
CA LEU A 104 -5.51 -10.83 -7.72
C LEU A 104 -6.17 -9.46 -7.86
N ASP A 105 -7.21 -9.38 -8.69
CA ASP A 105 -8.11 -8.23 -8.69
C ASP A 105 -9.05 -8.24 -7.46
N ILE A 106 -9.91 -7.23 -7.31
CA ILE A 106 -10.82 -7.14 -6.15
C ILE A 106 -11.77 -8.35 -6.09
N SER A 107 -12.31 -8.79 -7.24
CA SER A 107 -13.24 -9.92 -7.28
C SER A 107 -12.54 -11.23 -6.93
N GLY A 108 -11.30 -11.41 -7.39
CA GLY A 108 -10.46 -12.54 -7.03
C GLY A 108 -10.14 -12.58 -5.53
N ILE A 109 -9.82 -11.43 -4.92
CA ILE A 109 -9.62 -11.30 -3.48
C ILE A 109 -10.89 -11.68 -2.71
N GLN A 110 -12.03 -11.10 -3.09
CA GLN A 110 -13.31 -11.40 -2.42
C GLN A 110 -13.66 -12.90 -2.50
N LEU A 111 -13.47 -13.52 -3.66
CA LEU A 111 -13.71 -14.95 -3.85
C LEU A 111 -12.81 -15.81 -2.97
N LEU A 112 -11.53 -15.44 -2.83
CA LEU A 112 -10.60 -16.19 -1.98
C LEU A 112 -10.84 -15.99 -0.49
N ILE A 113 -11.31 -14.81 -0.07
CA ILE A 113 -11.76 -14.58 1.32
C ILE A 113 -12.93 -15.51 1.65
N GLU A 114 -13.94 -15.60 0.77
CA GLU A 114 -15.08 -16.52 0.99
C GLU A 114 -14.64 -17.99 1.00
N LYS A 115 -13.69 -18.38 0.15
CA LYS A 115 -13.11 -19.73 0.17
C LYS A 115 -12.36 -20.02 1.48
N ALA A 116 -11.65 -19.04 2.01
CA ALA A 116 -11.00 -19.16 3.32
C ALA A 116 -12.05 -19.38 4.42
N TRP A 117 -13.14 -18.61 4.42
CA TRP A 117 -14.24 -18.79 5.36
C TRP A 117 -14.90 -20.18 5.26
N GLN A 118 -15.11 -20.68 4.04
CA GLN A 118 -15.61 -22.03 3.80
C GLN A 118 -14.66 -23.12 4.35
N GLU A 119 -13.36 -22.84 4.42
CA GLU A 119 -12.36 -23.73 5.02
C GLU A 119 -12.20 -23.54 6.53
N GLY A 120 -13.04 -22.69 7.14
CA GLY A 120 -13.09 -22.48 8.59
C GLY A 120 -12.16 -21.39 9.12
N PHE A 121 -11.56 -20.57 8.26
CA PHE A 121 -10.84 -19.38 8.72
C PHE A 121 -11.82 -18.31 9.21
N ASP A 122 -11.49 -17.65 10.31
CA ASP A 122 -12.14 -16.43 10.78
C ASP A 122 -13.67 -16.46 10.75
N THR A 123 -14.26 -17.47 11.39
CA THR A 123 -15.73 -17.65 11.39
C THR A 123 -16.48 -16.45 11.96
N LEU A 124 -15.85 -15.72 12.90
CA LEU A 124 -16.39 -14.49 13.49
C LEU A 124 -16.37 -13.33 12.48
N GLY A 125 -15.24 -13.04 11.83
CA GLY A 125 -15.16 -12.02 10.79
C GLY A 125 -16.06 -12.34 9.59
N ALA A 126 -16.15 -13.63 9.22
CA ALA A 126 -17.08 -14.10 8.21
C ALA A 126 -18.53 -13.78 8.58
N ALA A 127 -18.95 -14.06 9.83
CA ALA A 127 -20.31 -13.78 10.29
C ALA A 127 -20.61 -12.27 10.30
N GLN A 128 -19.64 -11.42 10.65
CA GLN A 128 -19.80 -9.95 10.61
C GLN A 128 -20.05 -9.41 9.19
N LEU A 129 -19.61 -10.15 8.17
CA LEU A 129 -19.79 -9.80 6.76
C LEU A 129 -20.82 -10.71 6.06
N ASP A 130 -21.74 -11.33 6.82
CA ASP A 130 -22.79 -12.22 6.33
C ASP A 130 -22.28 -13.39 5.46
N HIS A 131 -21.04 -13.82 5.70
CA HIS A 131 -20.32 -14.83 4.91
C HIS A 131 -20.24 -14.51 3.41
N HIS A 132 -20.42 -13.23 3.02
CA HIS A 132 -20.49 -12.85 1.62
C HIS A 132 -19.89 -11.47 1.34
N VAL A 133 -18.84 -11.45 0.53
CA VAL A 133 -18.18 -10.24 0.02
C VAL A 133 -18.00 -10.23 -1.50
N PHE A 134 -18.10 -11.38 -2.17
CA PHE A 134 -17.90 -11.53 -3.62
C PHE A 134 -18.89 -10.69 -4.42
N LYS A 135 -18.34 -9.84 -5.29
CA LYS A 135 -19.10 -8.86 -6.09
C LYS A 135 -19.95 -7.89 -5.27
N THR A 136 -19.58 -7.66 -4.01
CA THR A 136 -20.17 -6.63 -3.17
C THR A 136 -19.25 -5.41 -3.08
N ARG A 137 -19.73 -4.34 -2.43
CA ARG A 137 -18.94 -3.15 -2.07
C ARG A 137 -18.60 -3.10 -0.58
N LYS A 138 -18.70 -4.23 0.13
CA LYS A 138 -18.42 -4.32 1.57
C LYS A 138 -16.97 -3.93 1.84
N TRP A 139 -16.76 -3.18 2.91
CA TRP A 139 -15.42 -2.86 3.38
C TRP A 139 -14.81 -4.10 4.01
N ILE A 140 -13.49 -4.24 3.86
CA ILE A 140 -12.70 -5.24 4.56
C ILE A 140 -11.65 -4.53 5.41
N GLY A 141 -11.27 -5.16 6.50
CA GLY A 141 -10.23 -4.70 7.40
C GLY A 141 -9.02 -5.62 7.42
N THR A 142 -8.26 -5.47 8.50
CA THR A 142 -7.02 -6.22 8.75
C THR A 142 -7.26 -7.73 8.84
N THR A 143 -8.38 -8.15 9.43
CA THR A 143 -8.75 -9.55 9.67
C THR A 143 -8.96 -10.32 8.37
N GLU A 144 -9.69 -9.75 7.41
CA GLU A 144 -9.90 -10.39 6.11
C GLU A 144 -8.59 -10.50 5.30
N VAL A 145 -7.71 -9.48 5.38
CA VAL A 145 -6.40 -9.52 4.72
C VAL A 145 -5.51 -10.59 5.35
N TYR A 146 -5.51 -10.70 6.67
CA TYR A 146 -4.82 -11.77 7.39
C TYR A 146 -5.34 -13.15 7.00
N THR A 147 -6.66 -13.32 6.99
CA THR A 147 -7.35 -14.56 6.60
C THR A 147 -6.99 -14.99 5.18
N LEU A 148 -7.00 -14.05 4.23
CA LEU A 148 -6.58 -14.33 2.86
C LEU A 148 -5.12 -14.78 2.78
N LEU A 149 -4.21 -14.08 3.47
CA LEU A 149 -2.79 -14.42 3.44
C LEU A 149 -2.53 -15.80 4.07
N ALA A 150 -3.17 -16.09 5.21
CA ALA A 150 -3.09 -17.40 5.86
C ALA A 150 -3.65 -18.51 4.95
N TYR A 151 -4.81 -18.27 4.32
CA TYR A 151 -5.39 -19.19 3.34
C TYR A 151 -4.41 -19.51 2.21
N LEU A 152 -3.70 -18.50 1.69
CA LEU A 152 -2.67 -18.60 0.65
C LEU A 152 -1.33 -19.21 1.14
N GLY A 153 -1.22 -19.59 2.41
CA GLY A 153 0.00 -20.16 2.98
C GLY A 153 1.07 -19.12 3.31
N ILE A 154 0.67 -17.85 3.49
CA ILE A 154 1.55 -16.72 3.79
C ILE A 154 1.40 -16.31 5.26
N ARG A 155 2.51 -16.34 5.97
CA ARG A 155 2.64 -15.88 7.36
C ARG A 155 2.48 -14.36 7.42
N SER A 156 1.62 -13.92 8.32
CA SER A 156 1.49 -12.51 8.69
C SER A 156 1.14 -12.39 10.17
N THR A 157 1.32 -11.19 10.73
CA THR A 157 0.97 -10.89 12.12
C THR A 157 0.17 -9.59 12.17
N ILE A 158 -0.89 -9.57 12.98
CA ILE A 158 -1.64 -8.35 13.31
C ILE A 158 -1.10 -7.79 14.62
N ILE A 159 -0.79 -6.49 14.63
CA ILE A 159 -0.50 -5.73 15.85
C ILE A 159 -1.62 -4.72 16.03
N ASP A 160 -2.24 -4.72 17.20
CA ASP A 160 -3.35 -3.82 17.54
C ASP A 160 -2.89 -2.75 18.53
N PHE A 161 -2.79 -1.52 18.04
CA PHE A 161 -2.55 -0.33 18.84
C PHE A 161 -3.91 0.25 19.23
N HIS A 162 -4.44 -0.27 20.34
CA HIS A 162 -5.85 -0.13 20.71
C HIS A 162 -6.26 1.31 21.03
N GLN A 163 -5.34 2.08 21.62
CA GLN A 163 -5.58 3.45 22.07
C GLN A 163 -4.30 4.29 21.96
N PRO A 164 -4.40 5.63 21.79
CA PRO A 164 -3.24 6.49 21.85
C PRO A 164 -2.71 6.59 23.28
N GLY A 165 -1.42 6.89 23.41
CA GLY A 165 -0.79 7.22 24.68
C GLY A 165 -1.00 8.69 25.09
N PRO A 166 -0.10 9.23 25.93
CA PRO A 166 -0.12 10.62 26.34
C PRO A 166 -0.24 11.58 25.16
N GLN A 167 -0.92 12.72 25.36
CA GLN A 167 -1.12 13.77 24.36
C GLN A 167 -1.91 13.32 23.11
N HIS A 168 -2.65 12.20 23.21
CA HIS A 168 -3.37 11.57 22.11
C HIS A 168 -2.45 11.18 20.94
N LEU A 169 -1.21 10.77 21.25
CA LEU A 169 -0.23 10.34 20.25
C LEU A 169 0.00 8.84 20.32
N HIS A 170 0.18 8.22 19.14
CA HIS A 170 0.52 6.79 19.03
C HIS A 170 2.04 6.59 19.01
N HIS A 171 2.71 6.90 20.12
CA HIS A 171 4.18 6.77 20.21
C HIS A 171 4.65 5.34 19.96
N GLU A 172 4.01 4.34 20.57
CA GLU A 172 4.36 2.92 20.39
C GLU A 172 4.23 2.46 18.93
N LEU A 173 3.21 2.92 18.20
CA LEU A 173 3.06 2.63 16.76
C LEU A 173 4.23 3.21 15.97
N MET A 174 4.57 4.47 16.23
CA MET A 174 5.62 5.17 15.52
C MET A 174 7.00 4.58 15.83
N ASP A 175 7.25 4.23 17.10
CA ASP A 175 8.46 3.57 17.58
C ASP A 175 8.60 2.17 16.98
N TRP A 176 7.51 1.41 16.92
CA TRP A 176 7.50 0.08 16.33
C TRP A 176 7.76 0.13 14.83
N ILE A 177 7.07 1.00 14.07
CA ILE A 177 7.30 1.16 12.62
C ILE A 177 8.72 1.65 12.34
N GLN A 178 9.23 2.57 13.16
CA GLN A 178 10.61 3.03 13.09
C GLN A 178 11.58 1.86 13.24
N SER A 179 11.42 1.06 14.30
CA SER A 179 12.24 -0.12 14.55
C SER A 179 12.08 -1.19 13.46
N TYR A 180 10.88 -1.29 12.86
CA TYR A 180 10.62 -2.21 11.77
C TYR A 180 11.46 -1.85 10.56
N PHE A 181 11.46 -0.61 10.09
CA PHE A 181 12.23 -0.23 8.90
C PHE A 181 13.72 -0.01 9.17
N MET A 182 14.10 0.35 10.41
CA MET A 182 15.49 0.53 10.81
C MET A 182 16.12 -0.82 11.18
N ASP A 183 16.58 -1.57 10.17
CA ASP A 183 17.32 -2.80 10.42
C ASP A 183 18.71 -2.49 11.03
N PRO A 184 19.04 -2.98 12.23
CA PRO A 184 20.35 -2.74 12.86
C PRO A 184 21.54 -3.19 12.01
N THR A 185 21.34 -4.20 11.16
CA THR A 185 22.40 -4.73 10.27
C THR A 185 22.72 -3.77 9.12
N THR A 186 21.72 -2.98 8.66
CA THR A 186 21.90 -1.95 7.64
C THR A 186 22.47 -0.65 8.18
N GLN A 187 22.21 -0.34 9.47
CA GLN A 187 22.73 0.86 10.11
C GLN A 187 24.26 0.86 10.27
N LYS A 188 24.86 -0.27 10.63
CA LYS A 188 26.32 -0.36 10.86
C LYS A 188 27.17 -0.12 9.60
N LYS A 189 26.57 -0.03 8.41
CA LYS A 189 27.27 0.04 7.11
C LYS A 189 26.90 1.24 6.23
N SER A 190 25.89 2.04 6.58
CA SER A 190 25.36 3.06 5.68
C SER A 190 25.49 4.47 6.24
N THR A 191 26.30 5.31 5.59
CA THR A 191 26.35 6.76 5.80
C THR A 191 25.28 7.53 5.00
N LYS A 192 24.40 6.81 4.29
CA LYS A 192 23.40 7.41 3.40
C LYS A 192 22.23 7.97 4.20
N THR A 193 21.80 9.20 3.84
CA THR A 193 20.56 9.82 4.33
C THR A 193 19.32 8.98 4.00
N VAL A 194 19.33 8.23 2.89
CA VAL A 194 18.18 7.39 2.49
C VAL A 194 18.60 5.93 2.37
N CYS A 195 17.83 5.05 3.01
CA CYS A 195 18.02 3.61 2.99
C CYS A 195 16.78 2.94 2.40
N ILE A 196 16.94 2.25 1.27
CA ILE A 196 15.91 1.35 0.74
C ILE A 196 16.21 -0.04 1.29
N THR A 197 15.28 -0.57 2.07
CA THR A 197 15.42 -1.85 2.77
C THR A 197 14.89 -2.99 1.91
N ASN A 198 15.07 -4.24 2.36
CA ASN A 198 14.40 -5.41 1.78
C ASN A 198 13.09 -5.76 2.50
N ARG A 199 12.62 -4.89 3.40
CA ARG A 199 11.46 -5.18 4.25
C ARG A 199 10.16 -4.99 3.48
N PRO A 200 9.17 -5.86 3.67
CA PRO A 200 7.85 -5.66 3.10
C PRO A 200 7.23 -4.31 3.50
N PRO A 201 6.28 -3.79 2.71
CA PRO A 201 5.43 -2.70 3.15
C PRO A 201 4.47 -3.18 4.25
N LEU A 202 3.91 -2.26 5.04
CA LEU A 202 2.96 -2.57 6.11
C LEU A 202 1.54 -2.13 5.72
N TYR A 203 0.55 -2.96 6.01
CA TYR A 203 -0.85 -2.55 5.90
C TYR A 203 -1.28 -1.88 7.21
N LEU A 204 -1.85 -0.68 7.12
CA LEU A 204 -2.27 0.12 8.28
C LEU A 204 -3.75 0.43 8.17
N GLN A 205 -4.54 -0.03 9.14
CA GLN A 205 -5.96 0.20 9.27
C GLN A 205 -6.23 1.17 10.40
N HIS A 206 -7.19 2.07 10.20
CA HIS A 206 -7.92 2.74 11.27
C HIS A 206 -9.41 2.72 10.92
N GLN A 207 -10.29 3.19 11.81
CA GLN A 207 -11.72 3.25 11.49
C GLN A 207 -11.96 4.06 10.21
N GLY A 208 -12.63 3.44 9.23
CA GLY A 208 -13.07 4.07 7.99
C GLY A 208 -12.08 4.08 6.82
N HIS A 209 -10.80 3.74 7.00
CA HIS A 209 -9.84 3.69 5.88
C HIS A 209 -8.60 2.86 6.20
N SER A 210 -7.96 2.34 5.15
CA SER A 210 -6.63 1.72 5.24
C SER A 210 -5.64 2.37 4.28
N ARG A 211 -4.37 2.24 4.61
CA ARG A 211 -3.23 2.71 3.80
C ARG A 211 -2.10 1.69 3.86
N THR A 212 -1.10 1.86 3.01
CA THR A 212 0.13 1.06 3.04
C THR A 212 1.31 1.93 3.47
N VAL A 213 1.92 1.62 4.60
CA VAL A 213 3.15 2.29 5.03
C VAL A 213 4.33 1.71 4.26
N VAL A 214 5.03 2.56 3.54
CA VAL A 214 6.17 2.20 2.68
C VAL A 214 7.50 2.77 3.20
N GLY A 215 7.49 3.41 4.36
CA GLY A 215 8.70 3.87 5.02
C GLY A 215 8.45 4.85 6.14
N ILE A 216 9.56 5.37 6.67
CA ILE A 216 9.57 6.40 7.71
C ILE A 216 10.70 7.39 7.44
N GLU A 217 10.42 8.68 7.64
CA GLU A 217 11.37 9.78 7.58
C GLU A 217 11.57 10.34 8.99
N LEU A 218 12.83 10.46 9.39
CA LEU A 218 13.26 11.10 10.63
C LEU A 218 13.78 12.50 10.29
N LEU A 219 13.29 13.52 10.99
CA LEU A 219 13.73 14.89 10.82
C LEU A 219 14.80 15.25 11.85
N LYS A 220 15.65 16.23 11.51
CA LYS A 220 16.68 16.76 12.43
C LYS A 220 16.08 17.36 13.72
N SER A 221 14.81 17.75 13.69
CA SER A 221 14.06 18.24 14.86
C SER A 221 13.64 17.13 15.84
N GLY A 222 13.85 15.86 15.50
CA GLY A 222 13.36 14.71 16.27
C GLY A 222 11.94 14.25 15.90
N LYS A 223 11.22 15.02 15.06
CA LYS A 223 9.90 14.64 14.54
C LYS A 223 10.01 13.53 13.48
N ARG A 224 8.90 12.83 13.25
CA ARG A 224 8.83 11.70 12.33
C ARG A 224 7.66 11.83 11.38
N ASN A 225 7.84 11.36 10.15
CA ASN A 225 6.78 11.21 9.18
C ASN A 225 6.73 9.76 8.70
N LEU A 226 5.56 9.13 8.77
CA LEU A 226 5.29 7.92 8.02
C LEU A 226 5.17 8.27 6.54
N ILE A 227 5.76 7.44 5.69
CA ILE A 227 5.63 7.54 4.24
C ILE A 227 4.60 6.50 3.81
N MET A 228 3.49 6.96 3.23
CA MET A 228 2.37 6.09 2.92
C MET A 228 1.99 6.12 1.45
N PHE A 229 1.52 4.99 0.96
CA PHE A 229 0.63 4.91 -0.19
C PHE A 229 -0.81 4.95 0.32
N ASP A 230 -1.58 5.89 -0.21
CA ASP A 230 -3.01 6.00 0.02
C ASP A 230 -3.72 5.63 -1.28
N PRO A 231 -4.52 4.55 -1.31
CA PRO A 231 -5.16 4.13 -2.56
C PRO A 231 -6.15 5.16 -3.09
N GLY A 232 -6.67 6.09 -2.25
CA GLY A 232 -7.49 7.20 -2.72
C GLY A 232 -6.70 8.30 -3.45
N ARG A 233 -5.35 8.26 -3.42
CA ARG A 233 -4.47 9.25 -4.05
C ARG A 233 -3.83 8.66 -5.30
N ARG A 234 -3.92 9.39 -6.42
CA ARG A 234 -3.09 9.08 -7.59
C ARG A 234 -1.68 9.60 -7.36
N ILE A 235 -0.69 8.76 -7.61
CA ILE A 235 0.73 9.09 -7.38
C ILE A 235 1.27 10.15 -8.36
N LEU A 236 0.67 10.28 -9.53
CA LEU A 236 1.07 11.25 -10.54
C LEU A 236 0.09 12.43 -10.53
N ARG A 237 0.64 13.65 -10.52
CA ARG A 237 -0.11 14.86 -10.86
C ARG A 237 -0.73 14.65 -12.25
N SER A 238 -2.03 14.88 -12.38
CA SER A 238 -2.63 15.11 -13.70
C SER A 238 -1.90 16.29 -14.32
N TYR A 239 -1.19 16.07 -15.43
CA TYR A 239 -0.49 17.12 -16.19
C TYR A 239 -1.44 18.05 -16.97
N ARG A 240 -2.70 18.20 -16.54
CA ARG A 240 -3.71 18.97 -17.29
C ARG A 240 -3.82 20.45 -16.90
N SER A 241 -3.08 20.95 -15.91
CA SER A 241 -3.24 22.34 -15.42
C SER A 241 -2.05 23.27 -15.73
N SER A 242 -1.08 22.88 -16.56
CA SER A 242 0.06 23.76 -16.86
C SER A 242 0.39 23.86 -18.35
N GLN A 243 -0.65 23.86 -19.19
CA GLN A 243 -0.57 24.52 -20.49
C GLN A 243 -1.53 25.71 -20.45
N LYS A 244 -1.07 26.83 -19.87
CA LYS A 244 -1.40 28.09 -20.51
C LYS A 244 -0.64 28.05 -21.83
N GLU A 245 -1.35 27.84 -22.93
CA GLU A 245 -0.82 28.15 -24.25
C GLU A 245 -0.25 29.58 -24.20
N PRO A 246 0.89 29.87 -24.83
CA PRO A 246 1.33 31.24 -24.99
C PRO A 246 0.21 31.98 -25.72
N ALA A 247 -0.38 32.99 -25.08
CA ALA A 247 -1.29 33.89 -25.76
C ALA A 247 -0.53 34.47 -26.96
N LEU A 248 -0.99 34.15 -28.17
CA LEU A 248 -0.61 34.88 -29.37
C LEU A 248 -1.01 36.33 -29.14
N GLU A 249 -0.02 37.23 -29.22
CA GLU A 249 -0.26 38.68 -29.15
C GLU A 249 -1.30 39.06 -30.23
N PRO A 250 -2.43 39.68 -29.87
CA PRO A 250 -3.30 40.27 -30.85
C PRO A 250 -2.65 41.55 -31.37
N GLU A 251 -2.56 41.67 -32.69
CA GLU A 251 -2.16 42.90 -33.36
C GLU A 251 -3.04 44.08 -32.92
N GLU A 252 -2.38 45.23 -32.83
CA GLU A 252 -2.96 46.52 -32.47
C GLU A 252 -4.16 46.87 -33.36
N HIS A 253 -5.33 47.03 -32.74
CA HIS A 253 -6.33 47.95 -33.26
C HIS A 253 -6.91 48.79 -32.13
N HIS A 254 -6.62 50.09 -32.20
CA HIS A 254 -7.22 51.18 -31.46
C HIS A 254 -8.75 51.05 -31.31
N ARG A 255 -9.24 51.21 -30.08
CA ARG A 255 -10.34 52.12 -29.73
C ARG A 255 -10.41 52.33 -28.21
N ASN A 256 -10.59 53.59 -27.84
CA ASN A 256 -10.75 54.10 -26.49
C ASN A 256 -12.06 53.60 -25.85
N ASP A 257 -12.09 53.43 -24.52
CA ASP A 257 -12.85 54.29 -23.60
C ASP A 257 -12.89 53.70 -22.16
N GLU A 258 -12.53 54.58 -21.22
CA GLU A 258 -13.07 54.85 -19.87
C GLU A 258 -13.16 53.77 -18.75
N GLU A 259 -12.39 54.06 -17.69
CA GLU A 259 -12.71 54.08 -16.25
C GLU A 259 -13.75 53.11 -15.64
N ASN A 260 -13.32 52.31 -14.65
CA ASN A 260 -13.68 52.55 -13.24
C ASN A 260 -12.92 51.65 -12.25
N GLU A 261 -12.46 52.28 -11.17
CA GLU A 261 -12.00 51.65 -9.94
C GLU A 261 -13.19 51.05 -9.16
N ASN A 262 -12.99 49.89 -8.51
CA ASN A 262 -13.38 49.72 -7.11
C ASN A 262 -12.79 48.45 -6.50
N LYS A 263 -12.38 48.61 -5.24
CA LYS A 263 -11.91 47.61 -4.28
C LYS A 263 -13.08 46.73 -3.82
N ASP A 264 -12.82 45.48 -3.45
CA ASP A 264 -12.89 45.04 -2.05
C ASP A 264 -12.59 43.53 -1.90
N GLN A 265 -12.19 43.22 -0.67
CA GLN A 265 -11.64 41.99 -0.13
C GLN A 265 -12.72 40.96 0.29
N ASP A 266 -12.19 39.76 0.54
CA ASP A 266 -12.62 38.72 1.48
C ASP A 266 -13.43 37.51 0.98
N ASP A 267 -12.79 36.35 1.28
CA ASP A 267 -13.31 35.06 1.76
C ASP A 267 -14.39 34.30 0.97
N ASP A 268 -14.02 33.13 0.42
CA ASP A 268 -14.31 31.84 1.06
C ASP A 268 -13.91 30.64 0.15
N GLU A 269 -13.35 29.61 0.79
CA GLU A 269 -12.94 28.33 0.21
C GLU A 269 -14.16 27.45 -0.11
N GLU A 270 -14.46 27.21 -1.39
CA GLU A 270 -15.12 25.97 -1.84
C GLU A 270 -14.52 25.52 -3.18
N GLU A 271 -13.65 24.50 -3.18
CA GLU A 271 -13.25 23.85 -4.43
C GLU A 271 -14.38 22.90 -4.89
N GLU A 272 -15.08 23.33 -5.94
CA GLU A 272 -16.10 22.60 -6.71
C GLU A 272 -15.64 21.21 -7.20
N ILE A 273 -16.55 20.24 -7.05
CA ILE A 273 -16.49 18.94 -7.73
C ILE A 273 -17.12 19.13 -9.11
N ASP A 274 -16.28 19.16 -10.15
CA ASP A 274 -16.77 19.34 -11.51
C ASP A 274 -17.23 17.99 -12.11
N ILE A 275 -18.55 17.83 -12.23
CA ILE A 275 -19.22 16.73 -12.94
C ILE A 275 -19.62 17.24 -14.32
N LEU A 276 -18.93 16.81 -15.38
CA LEU A 276 -19.51 16.90 -16.74
C LEU A 276 -19.16 15.67 -17.59
N ASN A 277 -20.22 14.93 -17.95
CA ASN A 277 -20.32 14.08 -19.13
C ASN A 277 -20.87 14.93 -20.28
N HIS A 278 -20.20 14.99 -21.43
CA HIS A 278 -20.83 14.67 -22.72
C HIS A 278 -19.81 14.51 -23.85
N ASP A 279 -20.23 13.71 -24.84
CA ASP A 279 -19.60 13.33 -26.09
C ASP A 279 -18.81 14.46 -26.79
N ASP A 280 -17.63 14.14 -27.33
CA ASP A 280 -17.53 14.16 -28.78
C ASP A 280 -16.42 13.25 -29.33
N SER A 281 -16.78 12.62 -30.43
CA SER A 281 -15.97 11.69 -31.20
C SER A 281 -14.91 12.41 -32.02
N LYS A 282 -13.77 11.73 -32.24
CA LYS A 282 -12.60 12.11 -33.06
C LYS A 282 -11.44 12.78 -32.31
N ASP A 283 -10.71 12.01 -31.48
CA ASP A 283 -9.23 12.06 -31.51
C ASP A 283 -8.50 10.89 -30.81
N ALA A 284 -9.12 9.71 -30.76
CA ALA A 284 -8.56 8.54 -30.07
C ALA A 284 -7.33 7.91 -30.76
N SER A 285 -6.91 8.41 -31.93
CA SER A 285 -5.84 7.82 -32.76
C SER A 285 -4.45 8.36 -32.42
N LEU A 286 -4.33 9.68 -32.21
CA LEU A 286 -3.03 10.33 -31.96
C LEU A 286 -2.59 10.15 -30.50
N SER A 287 -3.52 10.25 -29.55
CA SER A 287 -3.23 10.06 -28.12
C SER A 287 -2.78 8.62 -27.80
N LYS A 288 -3.33 7.62 -28.48
CA LYS A 288 -2.89 6.21 -28.35
C LYS A 288 -1.48 5.98 -28.89
N ARG A 289 -1.11 6.65 -29.99
CA ARG A 289 0.25 6.55 -30.56
C ARG A 289 1.30 7.25 -29.71
N PHE A 290 0.94 8.37 -29.06
CA PHE A 290 1.84 9.08 -28.15
C PHE A 290 2.02 8.32 -26.82
N LEU A 291 0.95 7.80 -26.23
CA LEU A 291 0.99 7.00 -24.99
C LEU A 291 1.75 5.67 -25.13
N ALA A 292 1.79 5.08 -26.33
CA ALA A 292 2.57 3.88 -26.59
C ALA A 292 4.10 4.12 -26.51
N ARG A 293 4.58 5.35 -26.79
CA ARG A 293 6.01 5.71 -26.69
C ARG A 293 6.50 5.96 -25.27
N PHE A 294 5.61 6.18 -24.29
CA PHE A 294 5.97 6.45 -22.90
C PHE A 294 5.94 5.22 -21.98
N LYS A 295 5.66 4.02 -22.50
CA LYS A 295 5.63 2.79 -21.70
C LYS A 295 6.99 2.38 -21.12
N HIS A 296 8.10 3.01 -21.54
CA HIS A 296 9.45 2.66 -21.10
C HIS A 296 10.31 3.85 -20.64
N THR A 297 9.75 5.07 -20.54
CA THR A 297 10.50 6.24 -20.05
C THR A 297 10.34 6.36 -18.53
N PRO A 298 11.42 6.41 -17.73
CA PRO A 298 11.31 6.60 -16.30
C PRO A 298 10.68 7.97 -16.00
N LEU A 299 9.61 7.95 -15.20
CA LEU A 299 8.92 9.17 -14.74
C LEU A 299 9.91 10.08 -13.99
N PRO A 300 9.95 11.40 -14.28
CA PRO A 300 10.76 12.35 -13.53
C PRO A 300 10.45 12.29 -12.03
N SER A 301 11.48 12.22 -11.20
CA SER A 301 11.36 12.20 -9.73
C SER A 301 10.63 13.43 -9.17
N SER A 302 10.61 14.54 -9.92
CA SER A 302 9.90 15.79 -9.57
C SER A 302 8.38 15.66 -9.52
N LEU A 303 7.80 14.61 -10.11
CA LEU A 303 6.35 14.40 -10.17
C LEU A 303 5.80 13.52 -9.04
N LEU A 304 6.68 12.89 -8.27
CA LEU A 304 6.33 11.96 -7.21
C LEU A 304 6.57 12.64 -5.87
N ARG A 305 5.50 13.10 -5.21
CA ARG A 305 5.58 13.62 -3.84
C ARG A 305 5.20 12.51 -2.86
N PRO A 306 6.09 12.11 -1.93
CA PRO A 306 5.73 11.14 -0.91
C PRO A 306 4.63 11.74 -0.01
N PHE A 307 3.59 10.96 0.23
CA PHE A 307 2.56 11.32 1.19
C PHE A 307 3.11 11.09 2.60
N ARG A 308 3.42 12.20 3.27
CA ARG A 308 3.95 12.25 4.63
C ARG A 308 2.79 12.38 5.62
N VAL A 309 2.79 11.53 6.64
CA VAL A 309 1.81 11.58 7.73
C VAL A 309 2.57 11.67 9.04
N ASP A 310 2.40 12.79 9.76
CA ASP A 310 3.11 13.07 11.01
C ASP A 310 2.43 12.44 12.23
N ASP A 311 3.12 12.45 13.38
CA ASP A 311 2.62 11.90 14.64
C ASP A 311 1.23 12.47 15.02
N LYS A 312 0.99 13.78 14.76
CA LYS A 312 -0.27 14.45 15.06
C LYS A 312 -1.41 13.95 14.19
N SER A 313 -1.16 13.73 12.90
CA SER A 313 -2.15 13.18 11.96
C SER A 313 -2.52 11.74 12.32
N ILE A 314 -1.56 10.96 12.78
CA ILE A 314 -1.80 9.62 13.33
C ILE A 314 -2.64 9.72 14.62
N GLY A 315 -2.34 10.66 15.51
CA GLY A 315 -3.08 10.87 16.77
C GLY A 315 -4.58 11.18 16.62
N LYS A 316 -5.06 11.51 15.41
CA LYS A 316 -6.49 11.81 15.15
C LYS A 316 -7.40 10.59 15.27
N HIS A 317 -6.87 9.38 15.11
CA HIS A 317 -7.67 8.15 15.20
C HIS A 317 -7.40 7.42 16.52
N LYS A 318 -8.46 6.87 17.12
CA LYS A 318 -8.38 6.19 18.42
C LYS A 318 -7.56 4.91 18.36
N GLN A 319 -7.66 4.16 17.26
CA GLN A 319 -7.08 2.83 17.15
C GLN A 319 -6.44 2.66 15.78
N TYR A 320 -5.34 1.91 15.77
CA TYR A 320 -4.72 1.41 14.55
C TYR A 320 -4.44 -0.09 14.65
N GLN A 321 -4.67 -0.80 13.56
CA GLN A 321 -4.15 -2.15 13.37
C GLN A 321 -3.09 -2.14 12.27
N VAL A 322 -1.98 -2.80 12.52
CA VAL A 322 -0.92 -3.01 11.54
C VAL A 322 -0.88 -4.48 11.17
N LEU A 323 -0.96 -4.79 9.88
CA LEU A 323 -0.64 -6.12 9.38
C LEU A 323 0.76 -6.13 8.76
N VAL A 324 1.54 -7.09 9.23
CA VAL A 324 2.95 -7.27 8.92
C VAL A 324 3.12 -8.61 8.21
N LEU A 325 3.76 -8.62 7.04
CA LEU A 325 4.18 -9.88 6.40
C LEU A 325 5.33 -10.51 7.19
N GLY A 326 5.19 -11.76 7.59
CA GLY A 326 6.12 -12.49 8.46
C GLY A 326 5.69 -12.54 9.93
N GLN A 327 6.60 -13.02 10.78
CA GLN A 327 6.36 -13.20 12.21
C GLN A 327 6.77 -11.93 12.99
N VAL A 328 5.94 -11.52 13.94
CA VAL A 328 6.33 -10.61 15.01
C VAL A 328 6.28 -11.39 16.32
N GLU A 329 7.34 -11.27 17.12
CA GLU A 329 7.45 -11.93 18.41
C GLU A 329 7.65 -10.90 19.53
N TYR A 330 7.15 -11.23 20.71
CA TYR A 330 7.44 -10.48 21.92
C TYR A 330 8.66 -11.11 22.60
N GLN A 331 9.81 -10.43 22.53
CA GLN A 331 11.05 -10.91 23.15
C GLN A 331 11.59 -9.82 24.09
N ASN A 332 11.89 -10.20 25.33
CA ASN A 332 12.50 -9.32 26.34
C ASN A 332 11.75 -7.99 26.55
N GLY A 333 10.41 -8.02 26.59
CA GLY A 333 9.62 -6.81 26.81
C GLY A 333 9.42 -5.94 25.57
N LYS A 334 9.85 -6.38 24.38
CA LYS A 334 9.72 -5.60 23.14
C LYS A 334 9.23 -6.47 21.98
N MET A 335 8.30 -5.93 21.19
CA MET A 335 7.90 -6.57 19.92
C MET A 335 8.95 -6.32 18.85
N ALA A 336 9.34 -7.38 18.14
CA ALA A 336 10.25 -7.29 17.02
C ALA A 336 9.82 -8.24 15.88
N TRP A 337 10.06 -7.80 14.65
CA TRP A 337 9.87 -8.64 13.46
C TRP A 337 11.02 -9.64 13.34
N ASP A 338 10.70 -10.93 13.27
CA ASP A 338 11.70 -12.00 13.17
C ASP A 338 11.97 -12.32 11.70
N SER A 339 13.14 -11.89 11.22
CA SER A 339 13.60 -12.14 9.85
C SER A 339 13.86 -13.61 9.55
N ASN A 340 14.05 -14.46 10.56
CA ASN A 340 14.47 -15.85 10.39
C ASN A 340 13.29 -16.80 10.12
N LYS A 341 12.06 -16.42 10.50
CA LYS A 341 10.86 -17.25 10.28
C LYS A 341 10.41 -17.25 8.82
N GLY A 342 10.80 -16.26 8.04
CA GLY A 342 10.37 -16.09 6.65
C GLY A 342 8.85 -15.91 6.52
N TYR A 343 8.32 -16.20 5.33
CA TYR A 343 6.95 -15.85 4.96
C TYR A 343 6.02 -17.05 4.75
N LEU A 344 6.54 -18.27 4.66
CA LEU A 344 5.73 -19.43 4.25
C LEU A 344 5.27 -20.24 5.46
N LEU A 345 4.00 -20.63 5.43
CA LEU A 345 3.38 -21.52 6.41
C LEU A 345 3.49 -22.97 5.96
N ASN A 346 3.78 -23.87 6.90
CA ASN A 346 3.41 -25.28 6.76
C ASN A 346 1.91 -25.48 7.11
N GLU A 347 1.39 -26.70 6.94
CA GLU A 347 -0.05 -26.97 7.19
C GLU A 347 -0.42 -26.76 8.67
N ASP A 348 0.41 -27.18 9.62
CA ASP A 348 0.13 -27.02 11.06
C ASP A 348 0.08 -25.56 11.49
N GLU A 349 0.98 -24.72 10.95
CA GLU A 349 0.97 -23.28 11.19
C GLU A 349 -0.27 -22.63 10.55
N ARG A 350 -0.62 -23.04 9.32
CA ARG A 350 -1.80 -22.55 8.62
C ARG A 350 -3.10 -22.88 9.35
N GLU A 351 -3.22 -24.08 9.90
CA GLU A 351 -4.40 -24.49 10.67
C GLU A 351 -4.57 -23.64 11.93
N LYS A 352 -3.48 -23.33 12.63
CA LYS A 352 -3.51 -22.44 13.80
C LYS A 352 -3.97 -21.02 13.45
N MET A 353 -3.60 -20.53 12.26
CA MET A 353 -3.98 -19.20 11.77
C MET A 353 -5.45 -19.10 11.32
N LYS A 354 -6.25 -20.18 11.35
CA LYS A 354 -7.71 -20.08 11.17
C LYS A 354 -8.36 -19.23 12.26
N ASN A 355 -7.80 -19.26 13.47
CA ASN A 355 -8.22 -18.38 14.55
C ASN A 355 -7.42 -17.08 14.45
N VAL A 356 -8.09 -15.99 14.08
CA VAL A 356 -7.44 -14.69 13.94
C VAL A 356 -7.06 -14.15 15.31
N THR A 357 -5.78 -13.83 15.49
CA THR A 357 -5.24 -13.26 16.72
C THR A 357 -4.42 -12.01 16.42
N SER A 358 -4.44 -11.04 17.33
CA SER A 358 -3.56 -9.87 17.29
C SER A 358 -2.64 -9.81 18.50
N LEU A 359 -1.48 -9.18 18.33
CA LEU A 359 -0.64 -8.72 19.42
C LEU A 359 -1.17 -7.36 19.89
N ALA A 360 -1.80 -7.31 21.05
CA ALA A 360 -2.32 -6.07 21.60
C ALA A 360 -1.21 -5.24 22.25
N VAL A 361 -1.19 -3.95 21.92
CA VAL A 361 -0.39 -2.91 22.58
C VAL A 361 -1.37 -2.08 23.38
N MET A 362 -1.23 -2.15 24.70
CA MET A 362 -2.14 -1.49 25.65
C MET A 362 -1.79 -0.03 25.90
#